data_AF-A0A7S1UUX5-F1
#
_entry.id   AF-A0A7S1UUX5-F1
#
_cell.length_a   1.000
_cell.length_b   1.000
_cell.length_c   1.000
_cell.angle_alpha   90.00
_cell.angle_beta   90.00
_cell.angle_gamma   90.00
#
_symmetry.space_group_name_H-M   'P 1'
#
loop_
_entity.id
_entity.type
_entity.pdbx_description
1 polymer ?
#
loop_
_entity_poly.entity_id
_entity_poly.type
_entity_poly.pdbx_seq_one_letter_code
_entity_poly.pdbx_strand_id
1 'polypeptide(L)'
;AEKFLISYSWHVEKAVEALEENTVVALTKAGIQVPHPSERPNSADSKKEHCQICFDEFSPNEDEEWKVLEGCGHGFCGACLGDYIADCARTKEAGLCICCPQ
;
A
#
# COMPACT_ATOMS: atom_id res chain seq x y z
N ALA A 1 4.27 11.29 -7.18
CA ALA A 1 4.48 12.27 -8.26
C ALA A 1 4.91 13.64 -7.71
N GLU A 2 4.22 14.22 -6.73
CA GLU A 2 4.54 15.58 -6.21
C GLU A 2 5.97 15.72 -5.65
N LYS A 3 6.44 14.76 -4.84
CA LYS A 3 7.82 14.76 -4.30
C LYS A 3 8.90 14.81 -5.39
N PHE A 4 8.64 14.16 -6.53
CA PHE A 4 9.54 14.15 -7.68
C PHE A 4 9.62 15.53 -8.31
N LEU A 5 8.47 16.15 -8.62
CA LEU A 5 8.43 17.48 -9.21
C LEU A 5 9.01 18.55 -8.27
N ILE A 6 8.81 18.43 -6.96
CA ILE A 6 9.43 19.31 -5.95
C ILE A 6 10.97 19.21 -5.99
N SER A 7 11.54 18.00 -6.11
CA SER A 7 13.01 17.83 -6.21
C SER A 7 13.62 18.46 -7.46
N TYR A 8 12.82 18.65 -8.52
CA TYR A 8 13.21 19.33 -9.76
C TYR A 8 12.72 20.79 -9.82
N SER A 9 12.31 21.38 -8.69
CA SER A 9 11.79 22.76 -8.63
C SER A 9 10.69 23.02 -9.67
N TRP A 10 9.84 22.02 -9.92
CA TRP A 10 8.75 22.05 -10.91
C TRP A 10 9.18 22.24 -12.37
N HIS A 11 10.46 22.01 -12.71
CA HIS A 11 10.90 21.93 -14.09
C HIS A 11 10.52 20.59 -14.73
N VAL A 12 9.30 20.54 -15.27
CA VAL A 12 8.70 19.31 -15.85
C VAL A 12 9.59 18.70 -16.94
N GLU A 13 10.18 19.50 -17.81
CA GLU A 13 11.05 19.03 -18.90
C GLU A 13 12.28 18.27 -18.36
N LYS A 14 12.94 18.81 -17.33
CA LYS A 14 14.09 18.16 -16.67
C LYS A 14 13.70 16.92 -15.90
N ALA A 15 12.50 16.93 -15.32
CA ALA A 15 11.97 15.78 -14.59
C ALA A 15 11.63 14.61 -15.52
N VAL A 16 11.09 14.90 -16.71
CA VAL A 16 10.80 13.90 -17.75
C VAL A 16 12.10 13.36 -18.36
N GLU A 17 13.05 14.23 -18.72
CA GLU A 17 14.35 13.82 -19.25
C GLU A 17 15.10 12.89 -18.28
N ALA A 18 15.09 13.22 -16.98
CA ALA A 18 15.69 12.38 -15.95
C ALA A 18 14.98 11.01 -15.78
N LEU A 19 13.67 10.98 -16.00
CA LEU A 19 12.88 9.75 -15.96
C LEU A 19 13.18 8.87 -17.19
N GLU A 20 13.30 9.46 -18.37
CA GLU A 20 13.64 8.78 -19.62
C GLU A 20 15.07 8.22 -19.61
N GLU A 21 16.02 8.92 -18.98
CA GLU A 21 17.41 8.46 -18.87
C GLU A 21 17.56 7.30 -17.89
N ASN A 22 17.06 7.44 -16.65
CA ASN A 22 17.10 6.37 -15.66
C ASN A 22 16.07 6.57 -14.53
N THR A 23 14.89 5.99 -14.74
CA THR A 23 13.75 6.03 -13.81
C THR A 23 14.13 5.72 -12.35
N VAL A 24 14.92 4.67 -12.12
CA VAL A 24 15.27 4.21 -10.76
C VAL A 24 16.14 5.23 -10.03
N VAL A 25 17.16 5.76 -10.72
CA VAL A 25 18.05 6.78 -10.16
C VAL A 25 17.30 8.09 -9.92
N ALA A 26 16.46 8.51 -10.87
CA ALA A 26 15.69 9.75 -10.76
C ALA A 26 14.72 9.71 -9.57
N LEU A 27 14.00 8.60 -9.38
CA LEU A 27 13.08 8.42 -8.26
C LEU A 27 13.82 8.31 -6.92
N THR A 28 14.93 7.57 -6.87
CA THR A 28 15.75 7.46 -5.65
C THR A 28 16.32 8.81 -5.22
N LYS A 29 16.82 9.62 -6.17
CA LYS A 29 17.34 10.97 -5.91
C LYS A 29 16.27 11.92 -5.37
N ALA A 30 15.00 11.70 -5.77
CA ALA A 30 13.86 12.45 -5.26
C ALA A 30 13.36 11.95 -3.88
N GLY A 31 14.06 11.00 -3.24
CA GLY A 31 13.63 10.39 -1.98
C GLY A 31 12.38 9.55 -2.13
N ILE A 32 12.06 9.10 -3.34
CA ILE A 32 10.95 8.17 -3.61
C ILE A 32 11.52 6.77 -3.49
N GLN A 33 11.03 6.03 -2.49
CA GLN A 33 11.30 4.61 -2.40
C GLN A 33 10.60 3.93 -3.58
N VAL A 34 11.40 3.56 -4.58
CA VAL A 34 10.96 2.62 -5.61
C VAL A 34 10.90 1.23 -4.96
N PRO A 35 9.76 0.53 -4.99
CA PRO A 35 9.72 -0.85 -4.54
C PRO A 35 10.73 -1.62 -5.39
N HIS A 36 11.74 -2.18 -4.73
CA HIS A 36 12.74 -2.99 -5.40
C HIS A 36 12.00 -4.20 -6.00
N PRO A 37 12.13 -4.51 -7.31
CA PRO A 37 11.46 -5.65 -7.91
C PRO A 37 11.96 -7.02 -7.37
N SER A 38 12.82 -7.03 -6.35
CA SER A 38 13.36 -8.25 -5.74
C SER A 38 13.11 -8.38 -4.24
N GLU A 39 12.21 -7.59 -3.65
CA GLU A 39 11.67 -7.93 -2.32
C GLU A 39 10.26 -8.50 -2.45
N ARG A 40 10.15 -9.56 -3.26
CA ARG A 40 9.20 -10.61 -2.88
C ARG A 40 9.73 -11.14 -1.54
N PRO A 41 8.94 -11.20 -0.46
CA PRO A 41 9.30 -12.07 0.64
C PRO A 41 9.31 -13.49 0.07
N ASN A 42 10.49 -13.94 -0.35
CA ASN A 42 10.78 -15.33 -0.63
C ASN A 42 10.83 -16.01 0.74
N SER A 43 9.64 -16.29 1.26
CA SER A 43 9.42 -17.27 2.28
C SER A 43 8.20 -18.04 1.80
N ALA A 44 8.47 -19.11 1.06
CA ALA A 44 7.57 -20.25 0.93
C ALA A 44 7.44 -20.95 2.30
N ASP A 45 7.07 -20.18 3.31
CA ASP A 45 6.58 -20.63 4.59
C ASP A 45 5.12 -20.22 4.54
N SER A 46 4.20 -21.18 4.60
CA SER A 46 2.77 -20.90 4.75
C SER A 46 2.56 -20.23 6.12
N LYS A 47 3.03 -18.99 6.27
CA LYS A 47 2.78 -18.16 7.44
C LYS A 47 1.33 -17.78 7.37
N LYS A 48 0.57 -18.41 8.26
CA LYS A 48 -0.77 -17.98 8.58
C LYS A 48 -0.65 -16.57 9.16
N GLU A 49 -1.33 -15.63 8.53
CA GLU A 49 -1.48 -14.28 9.02
C GLU A 49 -2.76 -14.18 9.85
N HIS A 50 -2.82 -13.25 10.79
CA HIS A 50 -3.99 -13.07 11.66
C HIS A 50 -4.75 -11.79 11.29
N CYS A 51 -6.06 -11.90 11.10
CA CYS A 51 -6.90 -10.72 10.93
C CYS A 51 -6.81 -9.85 12.19
N GLN A 52 -6.48 -8.58 12.04
CA GLN A 52 -6.32 -7.68 13.20
C GLN A 52 -7.64 -7.29 13.89
N ILE A 53 -8.79 -7.74 13.36
CA ILE A 53 -10.13 -7.48 13.91
C ILE A 53 -10.67 -8.72 14.63
N CYS A 54 -10.80 -9.86 13.93
CA CYS A 54 -11.33 -11.10 14.51
C CYS A 54 -10.28 -12.04 15.09
N PHE A 55 -8.98 -11.80 14.81
CA PHE A 55 -7.86 -12.65 15.21
C PHE A 55 -7.86 -14.08 14.61
N ASP A 56 -8.71 -14.34 13.62
CA ASP A 56 -8.69 -15.61 12.89
C ASP A 56 -7.45 -15.73 11.99
N GLU A 57 -7.03 -16.98 11.78
CA GLU A 57 -5.91 -17.38 10.94
C GLU A 57 -6.31 -17.49 9.47
N PHE A 58 -5.54 -16.83 8.59
CA PHE A 58 -5.71 -16.88 7.14
C PHE A 58 -4.39 -17.17 6.44
N SER A 59 -4.45 -17.98 5.39
CA SER A 59 -3.35 -18.22 4.46
C SER A 59 -3.43 -17.18 3.33
N PRO A 60 -2.54 -16.17 3.27
CA PRO A 60 -2.61 -15.09 2.26
C PRO A 60 -2.50 -15.57 0.81
N ASN A 61 -2.01 -16.79 0.57
CA ASN A 61 -1.88 -17.40 -0.76
C ASN A 61 -3.03 -18.36 -1.11
N GLU A 62 -3.90 -18.71 -0.16
CA GLU A 62 -4.98 -19.70 -0.34
C GLU A 62 -6.36 -19.06 -0.13
N ASP A 63 -6.48 -18.10 0.77
CA ASP A 63 -7.73 -17.42 1.11
C ASP A 63 -7.93 -16.17 0.24
N GLU A 64 -8.83 -16.25 -0.73
CA GLU A 64 -9.24 -15.11 -1.57
C GLU A 64 -9.83 -13.95 -0.75
N GLU A 65 -10.30 -14.24 0.46
CA GLU A 65 -10.86 -13.27 1.40
C GLU A 65 -9.80 -12.49 2.17
N TRP A 66 -8.52 -12.87 2.14
CA TRP A 66 -7.48 -12.11 2.80
C TRP A 66 -7.16 -10.82 2.03
N LYS A 67 -7.18 -9.69 2.73
CA LYS A 67 -6.92 -8.35 2.17
C LYS A 67 -5.86 -7.64 3.00
N VAL A 68 -4.81 -7.16 2.34
CA VAL A 68 -3.77 -6.32 2.95
C VAL A 68 -3.93 -4.90 2.45
N LEU A 69 -3.97 -3.93 3.37
CA LEU A 69 -4.12 -2.52 3.01
C LEU A 69 -2.80 -1.96 2.46
N GLU A 70 -2.86 -1.44 1.23
CA GLU A 70 -1.74 -0.73 0.62
C GLU A 70 -1.47 0.57 1.38
N GLY A 71 -0.29 0.67 2.01
CA GLY A 71 0.16 1.87 2.73
C GLY A 71 0.58 1.60 4.18
N CYS A 72 -0.19 0.82 4.93
CA CYS A 72 0.16 0.42 6.30
C CYS A 72 0.59 -1.04 6.42
N GLY A 73 0.23 -1.91 5.46
CA GLY A 73 0.58 -3.33 5.48
C GLY A 73 -0.25 -4.18 6.43
N HIS A 74 -1.31 -3.62 7.05
CA HIS A 74 -2.20 -4.39 7.93
C HIS A 74 -3.14 -5.30 7.13
N GLY A 75 -3.29 -6.53 7.61
CA GLY A 75 -4.09 -7.57 6.99
C GLY A 75 -5.41 -7.87 7.72
N PHE A 76 -6.46 -8.09 6.94
CA PHE A 76 -7.82 -8.33 7.41
C PHE A 76 -8.52 -9.37 6.55
N CYS A 77 -9.46 -10.11 7.14
CA CYS A 77 -10.38 -10.91 6.35
C CYS A 77 -11.45 -10.03 5.68
N GLY A 78 -11.98 -10.50 4.56
CA GLY A 78 -12.94 -9.77 3.74
C GLY A 78 -14.21 -9.40 4.50
N ALA A 79 -14.70 -10.29 5.36
CA ALA A 79 -15.85 -10.02 6.22
C ALA A 79 -15.60 -8.83 7.15
N CYS A 80 -14.51 -8.88 7.94
CA CYS A 80 -14.21 -7.82 8.91
C CYS A 80 -13.93 -6.48 8.24
N LEU A 81 -13.17 -6.49 7.13
CA LEU A 81 -12.88 -5.26 6.40
C LEU A 81 -14.15 -4.68 5.75
N GLY A 82 -15.02 -5.54 5.21
CA GLY A 82 -16.30 -5.14 4.63
C GLY A 82 -17.25 -4.53 5.66
N ASP A 83 -17.38 -5.15 6.83
CA ASP A 83 -18.20 -4.64 7.93
C ASP A 83 -17.69 -3.30 8.44
N TYR A 84 -16.37 -3.14 8.60
CA TYR A 84 -15.76 -1.88 8.99
C TYR A 84 -16.04 -0.76 7.98
N ILE A 85 -15.83 -1.00 6.68
CA ILE A 85 -16.13 -0.01 5.64
C ILE A 85 -17.61 0.34 5.61
N ALA A 86 -18.48 -0.67 5.74
CA ALA A 86 -19.92 -0.45 5.80
C ALA A 86 -20.31 0.40 7.03
N ASP A 87 -19.65 0.21 8.16
CA ASP A 87 -19.88 1.01 9.36
C ASP A 87 -19.42 2.45 9.19
N CYS A 88 -18.22 2.68 8.66
CA CYS A 88 -17.72 4.01 8.32
C CYS A 88 -18.67 4.76 7.37
N ALA A 89 -19.24 4.05 6.39
CA ALA A 89 -20.22 4.62 5.46
C ALA A 89 -21.54 4.99 6.17
N ARG A 90 -21.97 4.23 7.18
CA ARG A 90 -23.18 4.49 7.97
C ARG A 90 -23.00 5.69 8.91
N THR A 91 -21.88 5.78 9.61
CA THR A 91 -21.65 6.84 10.61
C THR A 91 -21.33 8.19 9.97
N LYS A 92 -20.98 8.22 8.68
CA LYS A 92 -20.51 9.41 7.94
C LYS A 92 -19.28 10.08 8.59
N GLU A 93 -18.61 9.38 9.49
CA GLU A 93 -17.39 9.87 10.15
C GLU A 93 -16.20 9.79 9.20
N ALA A 94 -16.21 8.79 8.31
CA ALA A 94 -15.30 8.77 7.17
C ALA A 94 -15.84 9.73 6.10
N GLY A 95 -15.26 10.92 5.98
CA GLY A 95 -15.54 11.84 4.90
C GLY A 95 -15.09 11.27 3.54
N LEU A 96 -14.02 11.82 2.96
CA LEU A 96 -13.42 11.32 1.71
C LEU A 96 -12.36 10.22 1.92
N CYS A 97 -12.05 9.88 3.18
CA CYS A 97 -10.98 8.96 3.53
C CYS A 97 -11.39 8.10 4.73
N ILE A 98 -11.15 6.79 4.61
CA ILE A 98 -11.31 5.81 5.69
C ILE A 98 -9.91 5.48 6.21
N CYS A 99 -9.68 5.64 7.51
CA CYS A 99 -8.43 5.26 8.15
C CYS A 99 -8.36 3.73 8.35
N CYS A 100 -7.15 3.19 8.46
CA CYS A 100 -6.94 1.80 8.86
C CYS A 100 -7.53 1.55 10.26
N PRO A 101 -8.24 0.44 10.52
CA PRO A 101 -8.86 0.13 11.82
C PRO A 101 -7.86 -0.37 12.88
N GLN A 102 -6.76 0.37 13.11
CA GLN A 102 -5.68 0.02 14.05
C GLN A 102 -5.35 1.17 15.00
#